data_AF-A0A8H4J3X2-F1
#
_entry.id   AF-A0A8H4J3X2-F1
#
_cell.length_a   1.000
_cell.length_b   1.000
_cell.length_c   1.000
_cell.angle_alpha   90.00
_cell.angle_beta   90.00
_cell.angle_gamma   90.00
#
_symmetry.space_group_name_H-M   'P 1'
#
loop_
_entity.id
_entity.type
_entity.pdbx_description
1 polymer ?
#
loop_
_entity_poly.entity_id
_entity_poly.type
_entity_poly.pdbx_seq_one_letter_code
_entity_poly.pdbx_strand_id
1 'polypeptide(L)'
;MCKAAAAKSISDCQHGTVVRLSDLTQTHYDMTNQEHLVQDLHDILKSYYKVARKRIVDTLCMQAAAYHLVSGPDTPLRLFSPGLISGLSGEQLEEIAGEEVLMKRRRAQLLKELEDLETGRRILS
;
A
#
# COMPACT_ATOMS: atom_id res chain seq x y z
N MET A 1 -3.75 -28.91 -33.71
CA MET A 1 -4.77 -29.72 -34.42
C MET A 1 -4.47 -29.91 -35.92
N CYS A 2 -4.17 -28.88 -36.72
CA CYS A 2 -4.09 -29.02 -38.19
C CYS A 2 -2.96 -29.89 -38.76
N LYS A 3 -1.80 -30.04 -38.11
CA LYS A 3 -0.64 -30.74 -38.72
C LYS A 3 -0.76 -32.27 -38.74
N ALA A 4 -1.38 -32.86 -37.72
CA ALA A 4 -1.49 -34.32 -37.60
C ALA A 4 -2.57 -34.90 -38.53
N ALA A 5 -3.69 -34.19 -38.70
CA ALA A 5 -4.75 -34.59 -39.63
C ALA A 5 -4.30 -34.49 -41.10
N ALA A 6 -3.50 -33.48 -41.44
CA ALA A 6 -2.96 -33.33 -42.79
C ALA A 6 -2.03 -34.50 -43.19
N ALA A 7 -1.22 -35.00 -42.25
CA ALA A 7 -0.28 -36.11 -42.50
C ALA A 7 -0.96 -37.47 -42.74
N LYS A 8 -2.19 -37.66 -42.24
CA LYS A 8 -2.99 -38.89 -42.40
C LYS A 8 -4.14 -38.72 -43.38
N SER A 9 -4.09 -37.66 -44.19
CA SER A 9 -5.14 -37.36 -45.15
C SER A 9 -4.95 -38.12 -46.46
N ILE A 10 -6.05 -38.54 -47.05
CA ILE A 10 -6.14 -39.34 -48.26
C ILE A 10 -6.98 -38.54 -49.26
N SER A 11 -6.56 -38.44 -50.51
CA SER A 11 -7.37 -37.77 -51.54
C SER A 11 -8.42 -38.74 -52.07
N ASP A 12 -9.68 -38.49 -51.74
CA ASP A 12 -10.81 -39.18 -52.35
C ASP A 12 -11.24 -38.42 -53.61
N CYS A 13 -11.23 -39.10 -54.75
CA CYS A 13 -11.46 -38.47 -56.05
C CYS A 13 -12.89 -37.90 -56.21
N GLN A 14 -13.83 -38.28 -55.34
CA GLN A 14 -15.19 -37.73 -55.31
C GLN A 14 -15.41 -36.67 -54.23
N HIS A 15 -14.77 -36.78 -53.06
CA HIS A 15 -15.06 -35.93 -51.89
C HIS A 15 -13.86 -35.06 -51.45
N GLY A 16 -12.76 -35.05 -52.20
CA GLY A 16 -11.56 -34.28 -51.88
C GLY A 16 -10.73 -34.95 -50.78
N THR A 17 -9.93 -34.17 -50.06
CA THR A 17 -9.04 -34.69 -49.02
C THR A 17 -9.84 -35.15 -47.79
N VAL A 18 -9.85 -36.47 -47.54
CA VAL A 18 -10.57 -37.14 -46.44
C VAL A 18 -9.59 -37.72 -45.41
N VAL A 19 -10.01 -37.89 -44.16
CA VAL A 19 -9.23 -38.52 -43.09
C VAL A 19 -10.06 -39.61 -42.45
N ARG A 20 -9.45 -40.77 -42.15
CA ARG A 20 -10.16 -41.87 -41.49
C ARG A 20 -10.47 -41.49 -40.04
N LEU A 21 -11.68 -41.77 -39.57
CA LEU A 21 -12.09 -41.43 -38.21
C LEU A 21 -11.18 -42.09 -37.14
N SER A 22 -10.73 -43.33 -37.40
CA SER A 22 -9.77 -44.05 -36.56
C SER A 22 -8.40 -43.36 -36.43
N ASP A 23 -8.05 -42.50 -37.38
CA ASP A 23 -6.79 -41.77 -37.38
C ASP A 23 -6.88 -40.48 -36.56
N LEU A 24 -8.09 -39.93 -36.43
CA LEU A 24 -8.40 -38.79 -35.57
C LEU A 24 -8.44 -39.19 -34.09
N THR A 25 -8.93 -40.38 -33.77
CA THR A 25 -8.99 -40.87 -32.38
C THR A 25 -7.60 -41.07 -31.77
N GLN A 26 -6.59 -41.45 -32.56
CA GLN A 26 -5.19 -41.48 -32.10
C GLN A 26 -4.56 -40.09 -31.89
N THR A 27 -5.18 -39.05 -32.44
CA THR A 27 -4.68 -37.67 -32.35
C THR A 27 -5.26 -36.93 -31.13
N HIS A 28 -6.28 -37.51 -30.48
CA HIS A 28 -6.61 -37.18 -29.11
C HIS A 28 -5.42 -37.65 -28.26
N TYR A 29 -4.53 -36.72 -27.96
CA TYR A 29 -3.57 -36.86 -26.89
C TYR A 29 -4.40 -37.07 -25.63
N ASP A 30 -4.52 -38.33 -25.21
CA ASP A 30 -5.37 -38.80 -24.11
C ASP A 30 -4.85 -38.25 -22.79
N MET A 31 -5.16 -36.99 -22.48
CA MET A 31 -5.22 -36.55 -21.10
C MET A 31 -6.39 -37.30 -20.46
N THR A 32 -6.08 -38.10 -19.46
CA THR A 32 -7.09 -38.85 -18.70
C THR A 32 -8.05 -37.84 -18.07
N ASN A 33 -9.33 -38.19 -17.88
CA ASN A 33 -10.30 -37.31 -17.21
C ASN A 33 -9.80 -36.73 -15.87
N GLN A 34 -8.95 -37.49 -15.17
CA GLN A 34 -8.29 -37.05 -13.94
C GLN A 34 -7.27 -35.92 -14.16
N GLU A 35 -6.48 -35.97 -15.24
CA GLU A 35 -5.48 -34.95 -15.55
C GLU A 35 -6.14 -33.63 -15.97
N HIS A 36 -7.25 -33.72 -16.71
CA HIS A 36 -8.10 -32.56 -16.99
C HIS A 36 -8.65 -31.92 -15.72
N LEU A 37 -9.21 -32.73 -14.81
CA LEU A 37 -9.73 -32.25 -13.53
C LEU A 37 -8.64 -31.54 -12.69
N VAL A 38 -7.44 -32.11 -12.65
CA VAL A 38 -6.29 -31.52 -11.93
C VAL A 38 -5.90 -30.18 -12.54
N GLN A 39 -5.85 -30.09 -13.87
CA GLN A 39 -5.52 -28.85 -14.56
C GLN A 39 -6.57 -27.76 -14.33
N ASP A 40 -7.86 -28.12 -14.38
CA ASP A 40 -8.96 -27.19 -14.14
C ASP A 40 -8.92 -26.64 -12.70
N LEU A 41 -8.73 -27.51 -11.71
CA LEU A 41 -8.57 -27.09 -10.32
C LEU A 41 -7.35 -26.19 -10.12
N HIS A 42 -6.22 -26.52 -10.77
CA HIS A 42 -5.03 -25.69 -10.73
C HIS A 42 -5.30 -24.29 -11.31
N ASP A 43 -5.99 -24.19 -12.44
CA ASP A 43 -6.27 -22.91 -13.08
C ASP A 43 -7.29 -22.08 -12.29
N ILE A 44 -8.27 -22.71 -11.65
CA ILE A 44 -9.17 -22.06 -10.69
C ILE A 44 -8.38 -21.50 -9.51
N LEU A 45 -7.56 -22.30 -8.84
CA LEU A 45 -6.77 -21.84 -7.70
C LEU A 45 -5.79 -20.73 -8.09
N LYS A 46 -5.12 -20.88 -9.23
CA LYS A 46 -4.19 -19.87 -9.74
C LYS A 46 -4.89 -18.54 -10.02
N SER A 47 -6.07 -18.58 -10.62
CA SER A 47 -6.86 -17.36 -10.88
C SER A 47 -7.35 -16.71 -9.58
N TYR A 48 -7.82 -17.51 -8.61
CA TYR A 48 -8.21 -17.04 -7.29
C TYR A 48 -7.06 -16.35 -6.56
N TYR A 49 -5.91 -17.02 -6.42
CA TYR A 49 -4.77 -16.46 -5.71
C TYR A 49 -4.18 -15.21 -6.38
N LYS A 50 -4.26 -15.11 -7.71
CA LYS A 50 -3.86 -13.91 -8.45
C LYS A 50 -4.65 -12.67 -8.00
N VAL A 51 -5.95 -12.82 -7.73
CA VAL A 51 -6.81 -11.73 -7.25
C VAL A 51 -6.66 -11.53 -5.74
N ALA A 52 -6.72 -12.62 -4.97
CA ALA A 52 -6.65 -12.58 -3.51
C ALA A 52 -5.37 -11.90 -3.01
N ARG A 53 -4.21 -12.18 -3.63
CA ARG A 53 -2.95 -11.53 -3.25
C ARG A 53 -2.99 -10.01 -3.42
N LYS A 54 -3.55 -9.51 -4.52
CA LYS A 54 -3.71 -8.06 -4.73
C LYS A 54 -4.61 -7.47 -3.66
N ARG A 55 -5.74 -8.13 -3.40
CA ARG A 55 -6.72 -7.69 -2.41
C ARG A 55 -6.12 -7.61 -1.01
N ILE A 56 -5.27 -8.56 -0.61
CA ILE A 56 -4.59 -8.54 0.69
C ILE A 56 -3.69 -7.30 0.79
N VAL A 57 -2.87 -7.03 -0.22
CA VAL A 57 -1.99 -5.86 -0.23
C VAL A 57 -2.80 -4.57 -0.16
N ASP A 58 -3.84 -4.44 -0.99
CA ASP A 58 -4.71 -3.26 -0.97
C ASP A 58 -5.36 -3.06 0.40
N THR A 59 -5.83 -4.16 1.02
CA THR A 59 -6.50 -4.12 2.32
C THR A 59 -5.52 -3.75 3.43
N LEU A 60 -4.30 -4.28 3.43
CA LEU A 60 -3.27 -3.90 4.40
C LEU A 60 -2.87 -2.42 4.24
N CYS A 61 -2.64 -1.96 3.01
CA CYS A 61 -2.31 -0.56 2.76
C CYS A 61 -3.44 0.39 3.18
N MET A 62 -4.69 0.05 2.86
CA MET A 62 -5.83 0.93 3.14
C MET A 62 -6.30 0.88 4.59
N GLN A 63 -6.40 -0.33 5.17
CA GLN A 63 -6.94 -0.51 6.52
C GLN A 63 -5.84 -0.38 7.57
N ALA A 64 -4.76 -1.16 7.44
CA ALA A 64 -3.71 -1.15 8.46
C ALA A 64 -2.90 0.14 8.41
N ALA A 65 -2.36 0.50 7.25
CA ALA A 65 -1.52 1.69 7.15
C ALA A 65 -2.37 2.98 7.11
N ALA A 66 -3.18 3.18 6.09
CA ALA A 66 -3.85 4.47 5.90
C ALA A 66 -4.87 4.76 7.00
N TYR A 67 -5.73 3.81 7.38
CA TYR A 67 -6.70 4.06 8.44
C TYR A 67 -6.04 4.08 9.82
N HIS A 68 -5.43 3.00 10.29
CA HIS A 68 -4.94 2.97 11.68
C HIS A 68 -3.71 3.85 11.93
N LEU A 69 -2.83 4.08 10.95
CA LEU A 69 -1.62 4.88 11.16
C LEU A 69 -1.75 6.35 10.74
N VAL A 70 -2.73 6.70 9.90
CA VAL A 70 -2.80 8.06 9.33
C VAL A 70 -4.11 8.76 9.69
N SER A 71 -5.24 8.21 9.27
CA SER A 71 -6.51 8.97 9.22
C SER A 71 -7.54 8.57 10.28
N GLY A 72 -7.34 7.45 10.96
CA GLY A 72 -8.27 6.90 11.94
C GLY A 72 -8.32 7.72 13.23
N PRO A 73 -9.36 7.51 14.06
CA PRO A 73 -9.52 8.27 15.31
C PRO A 73 -8.36 8.05 16.29
N ASP A 74 -7.84 6.83 16.34
CA ASP A 74 -6.74 6.38 17.21
C ASP A 74 -5.37 6.42 16.49
N THR A 75 -5.26 7.21 15.42
CA THR A 75 -4.01 7.36 14.68
C THR A 75 -2.89 7.92 15.59
N PRO A 76 -1.68 7.34 15.57
CA PRO A 76 -0.55 7.85 16.34
C PRO A 76 -0.16 9.27 15.91
N LEU A 77 -0.51 9.70 14.69
CA LEU A 77 -0.28 11.07 14.24
C LEU A 77 -1.12 12.11 14.98
N ARG A 78 -2.19 11.69 15.66
CA ARG A 78 -3.06 12.57 16.44
C ARG A 78 -2.57 12.78 17.87
N LEU A 79 -1.35 12.30 18.20
CA LEU A 79 -0.72 12.53 19.48
C LEU A 79 -0.75 14.02 19.83
N PHE A 80 -0.37 14.88 18.89
CA PHE A 80 -0.44 16.33 19.08
C PHE A 80 -1.75 16.87 18.51
N SER A 81 -2.72 17.11 19.39
CA SER A 81 -4.05 17.59 19.01
C SER A 81 -4.51 18.75 19.89
N PRO A 82 -5.45 19.60 19.42
CA PRO A 82 -6.02 20.66 20.25
C PRO A 82 -6.62 20.13 21.57
N GLY A 83 -7.21 18.94 21.53
CA GLY A 83 -7.73 18.26 22.71
C GLY A 83 -6.65 17.93 23.73
N LEU A 84 -5.50 17.39 23.27
CA LEU A 84 -4.35 17.17 24.15
C LEU A 84 -3.90 18.48 24.79
N ILE A 85 -3.67 19.52 23.97
CA ILE A 85 -3.18 20.83 24.46
C ILE A 85 -4.14 21.44 25.47
N SER A 86 -5.45 21.38 25.20
CA SER A 86 -6.48 21.88 26.12
C SER A 86 -6.55 21.13 27.45
N GLY A 87 -6.07 19.89 27.49
CA GLY A 87 -6.04 19.06 28.69
C GLY A 87 -4.77 19.22 29.53
N LEU A 88 -3.74 19.90 29.02
CA LEU A 88 -2.50 20.14 29.77
C LEU A 88 -2.75 21.18 30.87
N SER A 89 -2.23 20.90 32.07
CA SER A 89 -2.17 21.89 33.13
C SER A 89 -1.15 22.98 32.82
N GLY A 90 -1.27 24.13 33.49
CA GLY A 90 -0.30 25.22 33.33
C GLY A 90 1.13 24.80 33.67
N GLU A 91 1.30 23.91 34.66
CA GLU A 91 2.62 23.36 35.03
C GLU A 91 3.20 22.48 33.93
N GLN A 92 2.41 21.56 33.35
CA GLN A 92 2.85 20.72 32.24
C GLN A 92 3.17 21.53 30.99
N LEU A 93 2.40 22.59 30.72
CA LEU A 93 2.68 23.46 29.59
C LEU A 93 3.97 24.26 29.81
N GLU A 94 4.21 24.71 31.04
CA GLU A 94 5.45 25.38 31.42
C GLU A 94 6.67 24.43 31.36
N GLU A 95 6.49 23.14 31.69
CA GLU A 95 7.55 22.14 31.55
C GLU A 95 7.91 21.88 30.07
N ILE A 96 6.91 21.77 29.19
CA ILE A 96 7.11 21.43 27.78
C ILE A 96 7.54 22.63 26.94
N ALA A 97 6.90 23.78 27.16
CA ALA A 97 7.02 24.97 26.31
C ALA A 97 7.62 26.18 27.04
N GLY A 98 7.82 26.09 28.35
CA GLY A 98 8.41 27.17 29.13
C GLY A 98 9.89 27.36 28.87
N GLU A 99 10.34 28.59 29.08
CA GLU A 99 11.76 28.92 29.01
C GLU A 99 12.50 28.38 30.24
N GLU A 100 13.68 27.81 30.01
CA GLU A 100 14.57 27.41 31.09
C GLU A 100 14.95 28.63 31.96
N VAL A 101 15.17 28.42 33.26
CA VAL A 101 15.41 29.50 34.24
C VAL A 101 16.57 30.41 33.83
N LEU A 102 17.63 29.83 33.26
CA LEU A 102 18.80 30.59 32.79
C LEU A 102 18.44 31.49 31.60
N MET A 103 17.61 31.01 30.68
CA MET A 103 17.13 31.78 29.53
C MET A 103 16.22 32.93 29.96
N LYS A 104 15.30 32.69 30.90
CA LYS A 104 14.45 33.75 31.48
C LYS A 104 15.28 34.86 32.11
N ARG A 105 16.31 34.49 32.89
CA ARG A 105 17.24 35.46 33.50
C ARG A 105 18.01 36.24 32.44
N ARG A 106 18.52 35.56 31.41
CA ARG A 106 19.25 36.23 30.32
C ARG A 106 18.37 37.19 29.55
N ARG A 107 17.12 36.81 29.26
CA ARG A 107 16.12 37.67 28.63
C ARG A 107 15.85 38.92 29.47
N ALA A 108 15.65 38.76 30.78
CA ALA A 108 15.44 39.89 31.68
C ALA A 108 16.65 40.85 31.71
N GLN A 109 17.87 40.30 31.71
CA GLN A 109 19.09 41.10 31.65
C GLN A 109 19.20 41.89 30.34
N LEU A 110 18.92 41.25 29.20
CA LEU A 110 18.97 41.90 27.88
C LEU A 110 17.90 42.99 27.73
N LEU A 111 16.68 42.76 28.24
CA LEU A 111 15.62 43.78 28.23
C LEU A 111 16.03 45.02 29.04
N LYS A 112 16.69 44.81 30.19
CA LYS A 112 17.22 45.92 30.98
C LYS A 112 18.32 46.67 30.24
N GLU A 113 19.26 45.95 29.64
CA GLU A 113 20.34 46.55 28.85
C GLU A 113 19.79 47.36 27.66
N LEU A 114 18.74 46.86 27.00
CA LEU A 114 18.03 47.59 25.95
C LEU A 114 17.42 48.91 26.47
N GLU A 115 16.74 48.87 27.62
CA GLU A 115 16.13 50.04 28.25
C GLU A 115 17.17 51.09 28.65
N ASP A 116 18.27 50.65 29.24
CA ASP A 116 19.40 51.51 29.62
C ASP A 116 20.01 52.19 28.37
N LEU A 117 20.22 51.42 27.29
CA LEU A 117 20.74 51.94 26.02
C LEU A 117 19.76 52.90 25.34
N GLU A 118 18.46 52.62 25.34
CA GLU A 118 17.46 53.54 24.80
C GLU A 118 17.41 54.86 25.55
N THR A 119 17.52 54.81 26.88
CA THR A 119 17.54 56.00 27.72
C THR A 119 18.79 56.83 27.43
N GLY A 120 19.96 56.17 27.35
CA GLY A 120 21.21 56.83 26.95
C GLY A 120 21.10 57.49 25.57
N ARG A 121 20.50 56.81 24.58
CA ARG A 121 20.26 57.38 23.25
C ARG A 121 19.36 58.62 23.30
N ARG A 122 18.27 58.61 24.07
CA ARG A 122 17.34 59.76 24.21
C ARG A 122 18.01 60.99 24.86
N ILE A 123 18.97 60.77 25.76
CA ILE A 123 19.72 61.87 26.39
C ILE A 123 20.73 62.49 25.40
N LEU A 124 21.28 61.68 24.49
CA LEU A 124 22.29 62.09 23.52
C LEU A 124 21.71 62.66 22.21
N SER A 125 20.40 62.49 21.95
CA SER A 125 19.67 63.09 20.83
C SER A 125 19.12 64.47 21.17
#